data_AF-A0A521BGY7-F1
#
_entry.id   AF-A0A521BGY7-F1
#
_cell.length_a   1.000
_cell.length_b   1.000
_cell.length_c   1.000
_cell.angle_alpha   90.00
_cell.angle_beta   90.00
_cell.angle_gamma   90.00
#
_symmetry.space_group_name_H-M   'P 1'
#
loop_
_entity.id
_entity.type
_entity.pdbx_description
1 polymer ?
#
loop_
_entity_poly.entity_id
_entity_poly.type
_entity_poly.pdbx_seq_one_letter_code
_entity_poly.pdbx_strand_id
1 'polypeptide(L)'
;MGCCNFGREDEEFPFETEAEKLIEGINPQWKLNRTFRVRTKKEEIKRKLESVRNALIGFPEEGKINYLISLMERPIPEENRDKFSFIVDKYLIPFLNRLVFYRVNEPEGAEELKLIIEEIFKEVSTFKKRLREKEIESALDVLIGALYQQLEEGND
;
A
#
# COMPACT_ATOMS: atom_id res chain seq x y z
N MET A 1 -27.84 7.49 0.13
CA MET A 1 -27.69 7.43 1.60
C MET A 1 -28.31 6.14 2.07
N GLY A 2 -27.50 5.17 2.46
CA GLY A 2 -27.94 3.89 3.02
C GLY A 2 -27.01 3.57 4.17
N CYS A 3 -27.50 3.86 5.38
CA CYS A 3 -26.76 3.72 6.62
C CYS A 3 -26.51 2.23 6.92
N CYS A 4 -25.33 1.97 7.44
CA CYS A 4 -24.78 0.71 7.96
C CYS A 4 -25.79 -0.37 8.36
N ASN A 5 -25.68 -1.54 7.71
CA ASN A 5 -26.11 -2.82 8.28
C ASN A 5 -25.08 -3.22 9.35
N PHE A 6 -25.28 -2.78 10.59
CA PHE A 6 -24.66 -3.36 11.77
C PHE A 6 -25.61 -4.43 12.33
N GLY A 7 -25.06 -5.62 12.61
CA GLY A 7 -25.69 -6.64 13.44
C GLY A 7 -26.68 -7.54 12.71
N ARG A 8 -26.33 -8.81 12.54
CA ARG A 8 -27.33 -9.88 12.41
C ARG A 8 -28.08 -9.93 13.75
N GLU A 9 -29.38 -10.18 13.70
CA GLU A 9 -30.32 -10.15 14.85
C GLU A 9 -29.99 -11.12 16.00
N ASP A 10 -28.93 -11.94 15.87
CA ASP A 10 -28.54 -12.96 16.84
C ASP A 10 -27.23 -12.64 17.61
N GLU A 11 -26.60 -11.48 17.38
CA GLU A 11 -25.48 -11.02 18.22
C GLU A 11 -26.02 -10.05 19.28
N GLU A 12 -26.28 -10.55 20.49
CA GLU A 12 -26.45 -9.70 21.67
C GLU A 12 -25.25 -8.75 21.74
N PHE A 13 -25.49 -7.48 21.42
CA PHE A 13 -24.48 -6.45 21.48
C PHE A 13 -24.02 -6.35 22.95
N PRO A 14 -22.74 -6.55 23.26
CA PRO A 14 -22.25 -6.68 24.65
C PRO A 14 -22.31 -5.37 25.46
N PHE A 15 -22.97 -4.35 24.93
CA PHE A 15 -23.10 -3.04 25.57
C PHE A 15 -24.15 -3.03 26.69
N GLU A 16 -25.25 -3.78 26.57
CA GLU A 16 -26.34 -3.70 27.54
C GLU A 16 -25.94 -4.33 28.88
N THR A 17 -25.33 -5.52 28.84
CA THR A 17 -24.88 -6.25 30.03
C THR A 17 -23.69 -5.59 30.74
N GLU A 18 -22.88 -4.79 30.04
CA GLU A 18 -21.81 -4.01 30.67
C GLU A 18 -22.26 -2.62 31.14
N ALA A 19 -23.27 -2.03 30.50
CA ALA A 19 -23.90 -0.79 30.97
C ALA A 19 -24.63 -0.99 32.30
N GLU A 20 -25.29 -2.13 32.51
CA GLU A 20 -25.93 -2.48 33.78
C GLU A 20 -24.91 -2.60 34.93
N LYS A 21 -23.74 -3.18 34.67
CA LYS A 21 -22.65 -3.29 35.68
C LYS A 21 -22.09 -1.93 36.10
N LEU A 22 -22.08 -0.96 35.18
CA LEU A 22 -21.69 0.42 35.47
C LEU A 22 -22.71 1.11 36.40
N ILE A 23 -24.01 0.86 36.19
CA ILE A 23 -25.10 1.34 37.06
C ILE A 23 -24.98 0.74 38.47
N GLU A 24 -24.52 -0.51 38.56
CA GLU A 24 -24.26 -1.22 39.82
C GLU A 24 -22.95 -0.80 40.52
N GLY A 25 -22.23 0.19 40.00
CA GLY A 25 -21.01 0.72 40.62
C GLY A 25 -19.81 -0.23 40.51
N ILE A 26 -19.90 -1.28 39.69
CA ILE A 26 -18.80 -2.18 39.37
C ILE A 26 -18.04 -1.56 38.20
N ASN A 27 -16.78 -1.19 38.41
CA ASN A 27 -15.96 -0.60 37.36
C ASN A 27 -15.82 -1.62 36.21
N PRO A 28 -16.33 -1.34 35.00
CA PRO A 28 -16.33 -2.32 33.92
C PRO A 28 -14.88 -2.66 33.56
N GLN A 29 -14.51 -3.92 33.75
CA GLN A 29 -13.28 -4.45 33.22
C GLN A 29 -13.50 -4.75 31.76
N TRP A 30 -13.46 -3.71 30.92
CA TRP A 30 -13.35 -3.88 29.49
C TRP A 30 -12.16 -4.81 29.27
N LYS A 31 -12.43 -6.06 28.88
CA LYS A 31 -11.39 -6.98 28.44
C LYS A 31 -10.86 -6.42 27.12
N LEU A 32 -9.99 -5.42 27.22
CA LEU A 32 -9.12 -4.92 26.18
C LEU A 32 -8.06 -5.99 25.86
N ASN A 33 -8.50 -7.22 25.57
CA ASN A 33 -7.72 -8.25 24.89
C ASN A 33 -7.58 -7.92 23.39
N ARG A 34 -7.66 -6.64 23.02
CA ARG A 34 -7.17 -6.14 21.75
C ARG A 34 -5.75 -5.68 22.05
N THR A 35 -4.77 -6.52 21.76
CA THR A 35 -3.38 -6.08 21.62
C THR A 35 -3.36 -5.01 20.54
N PHE A 36 -3.53 -3.75 20.95
CA PHE A 36 -3.46 -2.60 20.07
C PHE A 36 -2.01 -2.46 19.61
N ARG A 37 -1.67 -3.18 18.55
CA ARG A 37 -0.38 -3.05 17.88
C ARG A 37 -0.51 -1.90 16.91
N VAL A 38 0.22 -0.82 17.17
CA VAL A 38 0.40 0.26 16.19
C VAL A 38 1.02 -0.35 14.95
N ARG A 39 0.33 -0.24 13.81
CA ARG A 39 0.82 -0.79 12.55
C ARG A 39 2.05 -0.01 12.12
N THR A 40 3.04 -0.72 11.60
CA THR A 40 4.21 -0.07 11.04
C THR A 40 3.88 0.48 9.66
N LYS A 41 4.51 1.59 9.23
CA LYS A 41 4.33 2.14 7.86
C LYS A 41 4.52 1.07 6.78
N LYS A 42 5.45 0.15 6.99
CA LYS A 42 5.74 -0.96 6.08
C LYS A 42 4.57 -1.95 5.95
N GLU A 43 3.89 -2.25 7.05
CA GLU A 43 2.67 -3.07 7.05
C GLU A 43 1.51 -2.37 6.32
N GLU A 44 1.41 -1.04 6.44
CA GLU A 44 0.42 -0.25 5.69
C GLU A 44 0.71 -0.24 4.19
N ILE A 45 1.97 -0.05 3.80
CA ILE A 45 2.40 -0.13 2.40
C ILE A 45 2.11 -1.51 1.84
N LYS A 46 2.46 -2.58 2.55
CA LYS A 46 2.19 -3.96 2.13
C LYS A 46 0.70 -4.20 1.85
N ARG A 47 -0.18 -3.75 2.76
CA ARG A 47 -1.64 -3.86 2.56
C ARG A 47 -2.12 -3.07 1.35
N LYS A 48 -1.58 -1.88 1.11
CA LYS A 48 -1.91 -1.10 -0.11
C LYS A 48 -1.49 -1.86 -1.37
N LEU A 49 -0.28 -2.44 -1.38
CA LEU A 49 0.19 -3.26 -2.50
C LEU A 49 -0.69 -4.50 -2.73
N GLU A 50 -1.10 -5.19 -1.66
CA GLU A 50 -2.03 -6.32 -1.75
C GLU A 50 -3.39 -5.89 -2.34
N SER A 51 -3.90 -4.73 -1.94
CA SER A 51 -5.12 -4.16 -2.51
C SER A 51 -4.97 -3.83 -4.00
N VAL A 52 -3.84 -3.23 -4.38
CA VAL A 52 -3.53 -2.89 -5.79
C VAL A 52 -3.39 -4.16 -6.63
N ARG A 53 -2.68 -5.18 -6.12
CA ARG A 53 -2.58 -6.49 -6.77
C ARG A 53 -3.96 -7.07 -7.03
N ASN A 54 -4.84 -7.07 -6.02
CA ASN A 54 -6.18 -7.62 -6.16
C ASN A 54 -7.02 -6.86 -7.21
N ALA A 55 -6.82 -5.55 -7.35
CA ALA A 55 -7.47 -4.76 -8.38
C ALA A 55 -6.92 -5.03 -9.80
N LEU A 56 -5.68 -5.54 -9.90
CA LEU A 56 -4.97 -5.80 -11.14
C LEU A 56 -4.82 -7.29 -11.45
N ILE A 57 -5.66 -8.16 -10.85
CA ILE A 57 -5.64 -9.60 -11.13
C ILE A 57 -5.89 -9.84 -12.62
N GLY A 58 -5.01 -10.62 -13.25
CA GLY A 58 -5.09 -10.95 -14.67
C GLY A 58 -4.50 -9.89 -15.60
N PHE A 59 -4.00 -8.77 -15.07
CA PHE A 59 -3.23 -7.79 -15.84
C PHE A 59 -1.73 -8.15 -15.85
N PRO A 60 -0.96 -7.74 -16.88
CA PRO A 60 0.47 -8.02 -16.98
C PRO A 60 1.30 -7.55 -15.77
N GLU A 61 0.87 -6.48 -15.09
CA GLU A 61 1.59 -5.87 -13.99
C GLU A 61 1.50 -6.67 -12.67
N GLU A 62 0.56 -7.61 -12.55
CA GLU A 62 0.34 -8.42 -11.34
C GLU A 62 1.63 -9.07 -10.84
N GLY A 63 2.41 -9.66 -11.75
CA GLY A 63 3.67 -10.34 -11.42
C GLY A 63 4.69 -9.39 -10.76
N LYS A 64 4.78 -8.14 -11.22
CA LYS A 64 5.70 -7.14 -10.65
C LYS A 64 5.22 -6.62 -9.31
N ILE A 65 3.90 -6.51 -9.12
CA ILE A 65 3.33 -6.14 -7.82
C ILE A 65 3.58 -7.24 -6.79
N ASN A 66 3.47 -8.52 -7.17
CA ASN A 66 3.85 -9.64 -6.31
C ASN A 66 5.33 -9.54 -5.89
N TYR A 67 6.22 -9.18 -6.82
CA TYR A 67 7.62 -8.95 -6.48
C TYR A 67 7.80 -7.80 -5.49
N LEU A 68 7.16 -6.65 -5.71
CA LEU A 68 7.17 -5.51 -4.78
C LEU A 68 6.69 -5.90 -3.37
N ILE A 69 5.62 -6.70 -3.27
CA ILE A 69 5.12 -7.20 -1.97
C ILE A 69 6.21 -8.01 -1.26
N SER A 70 6.93 -8.87 -1.97
CA SER A 70 8.03 -9.64 -1.38
C SER A 70 9.20 -8.76 -0.93
N LEU A 71 9.50 -7.66 -1.64
CA LEU A 71 10.48 -6.67 -1.19
C LEU A 71 10.05 -6.00 0.13
N MET A 72 8.75 -5.78 0.33
CA MET A 72 8.22 -5.25 1.59
C MET A 72 8.33 -6.22 2.77
N GLU A 73 8.82 -7.45 2.59
CA GLU A 73 9.09 -8.37 3.71
C GLU A 73 10.53 -8.25 4.21
N ARG A 74 11.46 -7.80 3.36
CA ARG A 74 12.89 -7.69 3.67
C ARG A 74 13.20 -6.58 4.69
N PRO A 75 14.11 -6.76 5.65
CA PRO A 75 14.50 -5.67 6.57
C PRO A 75 15.07 -4.49 5.79
N ILE A 76 14.79 -3.26 6.25
CA ILE A 76 15.31 -2.03 5.66
C ILE A 76 16.47 -1.54 6.56
N PRO A 77 17.70 -1.38 6.03
CA PRO A 77 18.81 -0.78 6.76
C PRO A 77 18.42 0.59 7.33
N GLU A 78 18.87 0.92 8.55
CA GLU A 78 18.41 2.14 9.23
C GLU A 78 18.74 3.42 8.44
N GLU A 79 19.94 3.45 7.84
CA GLU A 79 20.45 4.55 7.01
C GLU A 79 19.65 4.79 5.72
N ASN A 80 18.93 3.77 5.24
CA ASN A 80 18.15 3.84 4.01
C ASN A 80 16.64 3.98 4.25
N ARG A 81 16.17 4.01 5.51
CA ARG A 81 14.73 4.10 5.84
C ARG A 81 14.06 5.33 5.27
N ASP A 82 14.72 6.48 5.32
CA ASP A 82 14.14 7.74 4.84
C ASP A 82 14.07 7.79 3.32
N LYS A 83 15.14 7.36 2.63
CA LYS A 83 15.16 7.24 1.17
C LYS A 83 14.13 6.23 0.67
N PHE A 84 14.03 5.07 1.32
CA PHE A 84 13.02 4.06 1.03
C PHE A 84 11.61 4.63 1.18
N SER A 85 11.33 5.27 2.31
CA SER A 85 10.02 5.88 2.58
C SER A 85 9.68 6.96 1.55
N PHE A 86 10.66 7.80 1.20
CA PHE A 86 10.52 8.83 0.17
C PHE A 86 10.16 8.24 -1.19
N ILE A 87 10.86 7.18 -1.64
CA ILE A 87 10.56 6.54 -2.93
C ILE A 87 9.15 5.95 -2.94
N VAL A 88 8.76 5.30 -1.83
CA VAL A 88 7.44 4.70 -1.71
C VAL A 88 6.33 5.75 -1.72
N ASP A 89 6.44 6.77 -0.87
CA ASP A 89 5.39 7.75 -0.65
C ASP A 89 5.26 8.71 -1.84
N LYS A 90 6.38 9.13 -2.44
CA LYS A 90 6.39 10.12 -3.53
C LYS A 90 6.13 9.50 -4.90
N TYR A 91 6.63 8.29 -5.17
CA TYR A 91 6.54 7.71 -6.52
C TYR A 91 5.72 6.43 -6.58
N LEU A 92 6.03 5.42 -5.74
CA LEU A 92 5.39 4.11 -5.86
C LEU A 92 3.88 4.17 -5.65
N ILE A 93 3.43 4.74 -4.52
CA ILE A 93 2.00 4.77 -4.18
C ILE A 93 1.21 5.63 -5.18
N PRO A 94 1.63 6.86 -5.53
CA PRO A 94 0.94 7.66 -6.54
C PRO A 94 0.86 6.97 -7.90
N PHE A 95 1.95 6.36 -8.36
CA PHE A 95 1.98 5.60 -9.61
C PHE A 95 0.98 4.44 -9.60
N LEU A 96 0.98 3.61 -8.57
CA LEU A 96 0.08 2.46 -8.48
C LEU A 96 -1.39 2.87 -8.41
N ASN A 97 -1.72 3.94 -7.69
CA ASN A 97 -3.08 4.46 -7.64
C ASN A 97 -3.56 4.93 -9.03
N ARG A 98 -2.70 5.62 -9.79
CA ARG A 98 -3.04 6.04 -11.16
C ARG A 98 -3.10 4.88 -12.14
N LEU A 99 -2.24 3.87 -11.97
CA LEU A 99 -2.28 2.65 -12.77
C LEU A 99 -3.60 1.92 -12.61
N VAL A 100 -4.06 1.72 -11.36
CA VAL A 100 -5.37 1.10 -11.10
C VAL A 100 -6.49 1.93 -11.71
N PHE A 101 -6.47 3.26 -11.53
CA PHE A 101 -7.48 4.13 -12.10
C PHE A 101 -7.55 4.03 -13.63
N TYR A 102 -6.41 4.07 -14.31
CA TYR A 102 -6.32 3.91 -15.76
C TYR A 102 -6.84 2.54 -16.23
N ARG A 103 -6.44 1.44 -15.57
CA ARG A 103 -6.86 0.09 -15.95
C ARG A 103 -8.37 -0.15 -15.78
N VAL A 104 -9.00 0.50 -14.80
CA VAL A 104 -10.44 0.37 -14.55
C VAL A 104 -11.29 1.25 -15.47
N ASN A 105 -10.79 2.42 -15.87
CA ASN A 105 -11.57 3.44 -16.57
C ASN A 105 -11.04 3.77 -17.97
N GLU A 106 -10.29 2.88 -18.59
CA GLU A 106 -9.65 3.14 -19.89
C GLU A 106 -10.67 3.67 -20.93
N PRO A 107 -10.42 4.84 -21.57
CA PRO A 107 -9.15 5.56 -21.69
C PRO A 107 -8.85 6.66 -20.64
N GLU A 108 -9.70 6.87 -19.65
CA GLU A 108 -9.52 7.93 -18.64
C GLU A 108 -8.28 7.66 -17.76
N GLY A 109 -7.53 8.71 -17.39
CA GLY A 109 -6.36 8.57 -16.52
C GLY A 109 -5.03 8.29 -17.22
N ALA A 110 -5.04 8.12 -18.55
CA ALA A 110 -3.82 7.84 -19.33
C ALA A 110 -2.81 8.99 -19.30
N GLU A 111 -3.28 10.24 -19.40
CA GLU A 111 -2.41 11.43 -19.37
C GLU A 111 -1.76 11.61 -17.99
N GLU A 112 -2.52 11.47 -16.90
CA GLU A 112 -2.00 11.57 -15.55
C GLU A 112 -1.02 10.45 -15.22
N LEU A 113 -1.30 9.22 -15.68
CA LEU A 113 -0.38 8.11 -15.54
C LEU A 113 0.94 8.38 -16.29
N LYS A 114 0.84 8.91 -17.51
CA LYS A 114 2.02 9.27 -18.31
C LYS A 114 2.88 10.34 -17.65
N LEU A 115 2.27 11.39 -17.08
CA LEU A 115 3.00 12.43 -16.35
C LEU A 115 3.80 11.85 -15.17
N ILE A 116 3.20 10.95 -14.39
CA ILE A 116 3.90 10.29 -13.28
C ILE A 116 5.05 9.40 -13.80
N ILE A 117 4.82 8.66 -14.89
CA ILE A 117 5.86 7.84 -15.51
C ILE A 117 7.06 8.70 -15.95
N GLU A 118 6.80 9.84 -16.58
CA GLU A 118 7.84 10.79 -16.98
C GLU A 118 8.62 11.35 -15.77
N GLU A 119 7.92 11.66 -14.67
CA GLU A 119 8.54 12.11 -13.42
C GLU A 119 9.44 11.02 -12.82
N ILE A 120 8.98 9.76 -12.78
CA ILE A 120 9.77 8.61 -12.31
C ILE A 120 11.05 8.46 -13.14
N PHE A 121 10.95 8.51 -14.47
CA PHE A 121 12.14 8.38 -15.31
C PHE A 121 13.08 9.57 -15.20
N LYS A 122 12.59 10.76 -14.86
CA LYS A 122 13.44 11.93 -14.69
C LYS A 122 14.17 11.93 -13.34
N GLU A 123 13.48 11.54 -12.28
CA GLU A 123 13.98 11.71 -10.90
C GLU A 123 14.57 10.42 -10.30
N VAL A 124 14.11 9.25 -10.73
CA VAL A 124 14.49 7.95 -10.15
C VAL A 124 15.40 7.15 -11.08
N SER A 125 15.26 7.30 -12.40
CA SER A 125 16.11 6.56 -13.34
C SER A 125 17.52 7.16 -13.42
N THR A 126 18.53 6.32 -13.23
CA THR A 126 19.93 6.61 -13.61
C THR A 126 20.17 6.44 -15.11
N PHE A 127 19.28 5.77 -15.83
CA PHE A 127 19.39 5.51 -17.27
C PHE A 127 18.51 6.47 -18.09
N LYS A 128 19.13 7.36 -18.87
CA LYS A 128 18.46 8.12 -19.93
C LYS A 128 18.16 7.19 -21.12
N LYS A 129 16.92 6.74 -21.31
CA LYS A 129 16.52 6.00 -22.54
C LYS A 129 15.13 6.35 -23.04
N ARG A 130 14.97 6.18 -24.37
CA ARG A 130 13.84 6.60 -25.22
C ARG A 130 12.57 5.77 -24.94
N LEU A 131 11.45 6.49 -24.81
CA LEU A 131 10.09 6.03 -24.52
C LEU A 131 9.44 5.23 -25.67
N ARG A 132 8.80 4.10 -25.34
CA ARG A 132 7.77 3.35 -26.11
C ARG A 132 6.97 2.46 -25.15
N GLU A 133 5.73 2.11 -25.54
CA GLU A 133 4.68 1.18 -25.02
C GLU A 133 4.96 0.28 -23.79
N LYS A 134 6.20 -0.10 -23.52
CA LYS A 134 6.69 -0.69 -22.27
C LYS A 134 6.82 0.33 -21.13
N GLU A 135 6.10 1.45 -21.16
CA GLU A 135 6.32 2.59 -20.26
C GLU A 135 5.91 2.28 -18.82
N ILE A 136 4.73 1.67 -18.62
CA ILE A 136 4.24 1.21 -17.31
C ILE A 136 5.18 0.14 -16.76
N GLU A 137 5.53 -0.83 -17.61
CA GLU A 137 6.39 -1.95 -17.26
C GLU A 137 7.79 -1.48 -16.83
N SER A 138 8.36 -0.53 -17.58
CA SER A 138 9.68 0.03 -17.33
C SER A 138 9.68 0.96 -16.10
N ALA A 139 8.60 1.71 -15.87
CA ALA A 139 8.45 2.52 -14.66
C ALA A 139 8.44 1.64 -13.41
N LEU A 140 7.71 0.51 -13.45
CA LEU A 140 7.75 -0.49 -12.39
C LEU A 140 9.16 -1.05 -12.17
N ASP A 141 9.90 -1.36 -13.23
CA ASP A 141 11.28 -1.86 -13.09
C ASP A 141 12.22 -0.83 -12.46
N VAL A 142 12.10 0.45 -12.84
CA VAL A 142 12.89 1.53 -12.25
C VAL A 142 12.58 1.66 -10.75
N LEU A 143 11.31 1.64 -10.38
CA LEU A 143 10.90 1.71 -8.97
C LEU A 143 11.37 0.48 -8.19
N ILE A 144 11.23 -0.72 -8.76
CA ILE A 144 11.72 -1.96 -8.16
C ILE A 144 13.22 -1.89 -7.94
N GLY A 145 13.99 -1.50 -8.96
CA GLY A 145 15.45 -1.38 -8.87
C GLY A 145 15.89 -0.35 -7.83
N ALA A 146 15.25 0.81 -7.78
CA ALA A 146 15.53 1.85 -6.79
C ALA A 146 15.27 1.35 -5.36
N LEU A 147 14.12 0.70 -5.13
CA LEU A 147 13.80 0.11 -3.83
C LEU A 147 14.75 -1.01 -3.45
N TYR A 148 15.15 -1.84 -4.42
CA TYR A 148 16.10 -2.93 -4.22
C TYR A 148 17.47 -2.43 -3.77
N GLN A 149 17.99 -1.37 -4.40
CA GLN A 149 19.25 -0.75 -3.98
C GLN A 149 19.20 -0.29 -2.52
N GLN A 150 18.10 0.33 -2.10
CA GLN A 150 17.95 0.77 -0.71
C GLN A 150 17.89 -0.41 0.30
N LEU A 151 17.53 -1.60 -0.16
CA LEU A 151 17.47 -2.82 0.66
C LEU A 151 18.79 -3.59 0.71
N GLU A 152 19.66 -3.47 -0.32
CA GLU A 152 20.92 -4.21 -0.40
C GLU A 152 22.16 -3.41 0.01
N GLU A 153 22.15 -2.07 -0.06
CA GLU A 153 23.32 -1.20 0.26
C GLU A 153 23.73 -1.19 1.76
N GLY A 154 23.30 -2.17 2.57
CA GLY A 154 23.69 -2.32 3.98
C GLY A 154 24.69 -3.44 4.27
N ASN A 155 25.31 -4.03 3.24
CA ASN A 155 26.34 -5.08 3.37
C ASN A 155 27.59 -4.69 2.58
N ASP A 156 28.40 -3.78 3.13
CA ASP A 156 29.83 -3.65 2.81
C ASP A 156 30.65 -4.05 4.05
#